data_AF-A0A8H8CM21-F1
#
_entry.id   AF-A0A8H8CM21-F1
#
_cell.length_a   1.000
_cell.length_b   1.000
_cell.length_c   1.000
_cell.angle_alpha   90.00
_cell.angle_beta   90.00
_cell.angle_gamma   90.00
#
_symmetry.space_group_name_H-M   'P 1'
#
loop_
_entity.id
_entity.type
_entity.pdbx_description
1 polymer ?
#
loop_
_entity_poly.entity_id
_entity_poly.type
_entity_poly.pdbx_seq_one_letter_code
_entity_poly.pdbx_strand_id
1 'polypeptide(L)'
;MAARLLVVAAVANAALAFSNTSPVVAWSSSSSYALDSLPARLDSTYHTVSLLESILSSEDICNHDAVVLVNQPGLHASDLRTLEPSTHIARSIASAHSSRQYPYLPSHHSHANGILSLAESVSSKCGSRLLQYAPGKDKVTLQPNSKHVLCMNMPHLDKSGHSRKTTMAQHESLLGDELSSITSSFPNHLIIFTGSPLGSHSKRQVPDRPILDLSSDSFSSFAPTNTTLPTGGVLKRYQLLTPGLITALLIAFFVLVPVVMMGMKALASIQNPIRVDVSKSYNAQERKNQ
;
A
#
# COMPACT_ATOMS: atom_id res chain seq x y z
N MET A 1 19.13 -25.05 8.57
CA MET A 1 18.41 -23.94 9.25
C MET A 1 18.45 -22.62 8.47
N ALA A 2 19.56 -22.26 7.82
CA ALA A 2 19.67 -21.06 6.96
C ALA A 2 18.63 -21.01 5.82
N ALA A 3 18.33 -22.15 5.17
CA ALA A 3 17.32 -22.21 4.12
C ALA A 3 15.89 -21.87 4.60
N ARG A 4 15.57 -22.15 5.88
CA ARG A 4 14.25 -21.80 6.45
C ARG A 4 14.13 -20.30 6.77
N LEU A 5 15.23 -19.64 7.10
CA LEU A 5 15.27 -18.18 7.34
C LEU A 5 15.17 -17.37 6.04
N LEU A 6 15.75 -17.88 4.94
CA LEU A 6 15.64 -17.25 3.62
C LEU A 6 14.20 -17.24 3.08
N VAL A 7 13.44 -18.31 3.34
CA VAL A 7 12.01 -18.38 2.96
C VAL A 7 11.18 -17.34 3.73
N VAL A 8 11.43 -17.13 5.02
CA VAL A 8 10.70 -16.13 5.82
C VAL A 8 10.98 -14.70 5.33
N ALA A 9 12.23 -14.39 4.95
CA ALA A 9 12.58 -13.08 4.40
C ALA A 9 11.94 -12.82 3.01
N ALA A 10 11.81 -13.86 2.17
CA ALA A 10 11.13 -13.74 0.88
C ALA A 10 9.61 -13.51 1.03
N VAL A 11 8.96 -14.17 2.00
CA VAL A 11 7.52 -14.01 2.27
C VAL A 11 7.20 -12.66 2.92
N ALA A 12 8.10 -12.11 3.73
CA ALA A 12 7.92 -10.79 4.34
C ALA A 12 7.80 -9.66 3.30
N ASN A 13 8.53 -9.76 2.18
CA ASN A 13 8.45 -8.78 1.08
C ASN A 13 7.13 -8.88 0.29
N ALA A 14 6.50 -10.06 0.22
CA ALA A 14 5.23 -10.24 -0.46
C ALA A 14 4.06 -9.56 0.29
N ALA A 15 4.15 -9.44 1.62
CA ALA A 15 3.12 -8.77 2.42
C ALA A 15 3.17 -7.23 2.31
N LEU A 16 4.34 -6.65 2.08
CA LEU A 16 4.51 -5.19 1.96
C LEU A 16 3.99 -4.62 0.62
N ALA A 17 3.86 -5.46 -0.42
CA ALA A 17 3.42 -5.04 -1.75
C ALA A 17 1.97 -4.50 -1.79
N PHE A 18 1.13 -4.83 -0.79
CA PHE A 18 -0.29 -4.46 -0.76
C PHE A 18 -0.63 -3.32 0.21
N SER A 19 0.37 -2.78 0.93
CA SER A 19 0.13 -1.78 1.98
C SER A 19 -0.39 -0.44 1.47
N ASN A 20 -0.13 -0.10 0.20
CA ASN A 20 -0.50 1.19 -0.42
C ASN A 20 -1.43 0.98 -1.62
N THR A 21 -2.34 0.00 -1.53
CA THR A 21 -3.32 -0.26 -2.57
C THR A 21 -4.73 0.03 -2.08
N SER A 22 -5.54 0.66 -2.93
CA SER A 22 -6.97 0.90 -2.71
C SER A 22 -7.78 0.19 -3.79
N PRO A 23 -8.94 -0.39 -3.44
CA PRO A 23 -9.83 -0.95 -4.45
C PRO A 23 -10.54 0.16 -5.23
N VAL A 24 -10.82 -0.11 -6.49
CA VAL A 24 -11.77 0.66 -7.32
C VAL A 24 -12.80 -0.32 -7.86
N VAL A 25 -14.07 -0.03 -7.61
CA VAL A 25 -15.19 -0.78 -8.14
C VAL A 25 -16.13 0.20 -8.83
N ALA A 26 -16.37 -0.01 -10.12
CA ALA A 26 -17.25 0.83 -10.91
C ALA A 26 -18.34 -0.03 -11.55
N TRP A 27 -19.58 0.45 -11.51
CA TRP A 27 -20.71 -0.22 -12.12
C TRP A 27 -21.73 0.79 -12.63
N SER A 28 -22.39 0.43 -13.73
CA SER A 28 -23.45 1.22 -14.34
C SER A 28 -24.72 0.41 -14.49
N SER A 29 -25.87 1.08 -14.35
CA SER A 29 -27.18 0.49 -14.64
C SER A 29 -27.44 0.32 -16.14
N SER A 30 -26.74 1.09 -16.98
CA SER A 30 -26.80 1.01 -18.44
C SER A 30 -25.48 0.49 -19.02
N SER A 31 -25.48 0.16 -20.32
CA SER A 31 -24.24 -0.19 -21.01
C SER A 31 -23.32 1.02 -21.04
N SER A 32 -22.12 0.89 -20.50
CA SER A 32 -21.12 1.95 -20.58
C SER A 32 -19.86 1.49 -21.30
N TYR A 33 -19.57 2.13 -22.42
CA TYR A 33 -18.34 1.86 -23.18
C TYR A 33 -17.09 2.19 -22.34
N ALA A 34 -17.17 3.19 -21.48
CA ALA A 34 -16.09 3.58 -20.57
C ALA A 34 -15.71 2.46 -19.58
N LEU A 35 -16.65 1.58 -19.21
CA LEU A 35 -16.39 0.42 -18.35
C LEU A 35 -16.04 -0.83 -19.16
N ASP A 36 -16.76 -1.06 -20.25
CA ASP A 36 -16.62 -2.30 -21.02
C ASP A 36 -15.30 -2.37 -21.81
N SER A 37 -14.78 -1.22 -22.25
CA SER A 37 -13.48 -1.10 -22.92
C SER A 37 -12.28 -1.32 -21.99
N LEU A 38 -12.46 -1.24 -20.67
CA LEU A 38 -11.36 -1.42 -19.73
C LEU A 38 -10.90 -2.88 -19.69
N PRO A 39 -9.58 -3.11 -19.58
CA PRO A 39 -9.03 -4.46 -19.53
C PRO A 39 -9.42 -5.16 -18.23
N ALA A 40 -9.62 -6.47 -18.28
CA ALA A 40 -9.98 -7.27 -17.10
C ALA A 40 -8.88 -7.24 -16.01
N ARG A 41 -7.64 -6.96 -16.40
CA ARG A 41 -6.48 -6.81 -15.50
C ARG A 41 -5.69 -5.58 -15.94
N LEU A 42 -5.23 -4.83 -14.96
CA LEU A 42 -4.38 -3.66 -15.18
C LEU A 42 -2.94 -4.03 -14.88
N ASP A 43 -2.03 -3.44 -15.64
CA ASP A 43 -0.61 -3.51 -15.34
C ASP A 43 -0.29 -2.70 -14.08
N SER A 44 0.80 -3.04 -13.42
CA SER A 44 1.26 -2.40 -12.17
C SER A 44 1.58 -0.90 -12.31
N THR A 45 1.59 -0.37 -13.54
CA THR A 45 1.80 1.04 -13.85
C THR A 45 0.54 1.90 -13.72
N TYR A 46 -0.64 1.27 -13.64
CA TYR A 46 -1.89 2.00 -13.48
C TYR A 46 -2.08 2.44 -12.03
N HIS A 47 -2.39 3.72 -11.86
CA HIS A 47 -2.75 4.29 -10.58
C HIS A 47 -4.25 4.53 -10.48
N THR A 48 -4.75 4.65 -9.25
CA THR A 48 -6.17 4.90 -8.98
C THR A 48 -6.67 6.14 -9.75
N VAL A 49 -5.95 7.27 -9.66
CA VAL A 49 -6.35 8.53 -10.31
C VAL A 49 -6.34 8.41 -11.83
N SER A 50 -5.30 7.84 -12.43
CA SER A 50 -5.22 7.69 -13.91
C SER A 50 -6.32 6.80 -14.46
N LEU A 51 -6.74 5.77 -13.70
CA LEU A 51 -7.87 4.93 -14.08
C LEU A 51 -9.19 5.70 -13.99
N LEU A 52 -9.41 6.43 -12.89
CA LEU A 52 -10.61 7.26 -12.77
C LEU A 52 -10.64 8.32 -13.87
N GLU A 53 -9.53 8.95 -14.20
CA GLU A 53 -9.42 9.93 -15.29
C GLU A 53 -9.70 9.28 -16.65
N SER A 54 -9.15 8.09 -16.93
CA SER A 54 -9.44 7.35 -18.17
C SER A 54 -10.92 6.97 -18.28
N ILE A 55 -11.57 6.62 -17.17
CA ILE A 55 -13.01 6.40 -17.16
C ILE A 55 -13.67 7.74 -17.46
N LEU A 56 -13.48 8.72 -16.56
CA LEU A 56 -14.16 10.02 -16.49
C LEU A 56 -13.96 10.93 -17.72
N SER A 57 -12.89 10.72 -18.48
CA SER A 57 -12.60 11.45 -19.73
C SER A 57 -13.37 10.90 -20.94
N SER A 58 -13.99 9.73 -20.85
CA SER A 58 -14.82 9.19 -21.94
C SER A 58 -16.04 10.08 -22.22
N GLU A 59 -16.47 10.14 -23.47
CA GLU A 59 -17.67 10.91 -23.87
C GLU A 59 -18.96 10.27 -23.36
N ASP A 60 -18.95 8.94 -23.22
CA ASP A 60 -20.11 8.14 -22.80
C ASP A 60 -20.61 8.48 -21.39
N ILE A 61 -19.78 9.07 -20.55
CA ILE A 61 -20.18 9.45 -19.19
C ILE A 61 -21.22 10.55 -19.19
N CYS A 62 -21.15 11.48 -20.14
CA CYS A 62 -22.14 12.54 -20.23
C CYS A 62 -23.51 12.02 -20.66
N ASN A 63 -23.64 10.75 -21.09
CA ASN A 63 -24.91 10.10 -21.36
C ASN A 63 -25.65 9.64 -20.09
N HIS A 64 -24.94 9.56 -18.95
CA HIS A 64 -25.53 9.15 -17.68
C HIS A 64 -26.24 10.35 -17.02
N ASP A 65 -27.37 10.11 -16.37
CA ASP A 65 -28.13 11.15 -15.68
C ASP A 65 -27.52 11.49 -14.32
N ALA A 66 -26.90 10.48 -13.69
CA ALA A 66 -26.17 10.65 -12.44
C ALA A 66 -24.82 9.91 -12.48
N VAL A 67 -23.75 10.61 -12.07
CA VAL A 67 -22.42 10.02 -11.84
C VAL A 67 -22.09 10.15 -10.37
N VAL A 68 -21.98 9.04 -9.67
CA VAL A 68 -21.72 8.99 -8.23
C VAL A 68 -20.30 8.53 -7.98
N LEU A 69 -19.50 9.37 -7.31
CA LEU A 69 -18.14 9.12 -6.89
C LEU A 69 -18.13 8.94 -5.38
N VAL A 70 -17.95 7.71 -4.91
CA VAL A 70 -17.88 7.38 -3.49
C VAL A 70 -16.44 7.15 -3.08
N ASN A 71 -15.94 7.99 -2.17
CA ASN A 71 -14.63 7.85 -1.57
C ASN A 71 -14.74 7.36 -0.12
N GLN A 72 -14.16 6.21 0.18
CA GLN A 72 -14.09 5.67 1.54
C GLN A 72 -12.63 5.52 2.01
N PRO A 73 -12.15 6.43 2.87
CA PRO A 73 -10.80 6.33 3.42
C PRO A 73 -10.59 5.00 4.17
N GLY A 74 -9.44 4.36 3.96
CA GLY A 74 -9.07 3.10 4.62
C GLY A 74 -9.74 1.83 4.08
N LEU A 75 -10.56 1.94 3.02
CA LEU A 75 -11.19 0.81 2.35
C LEU A 75 -10.14 -0.11 1.73
N HIS A 76 -10.29 -1.42 1.93
CA HIS A 76 -9.39 -2.44 1.40
C HIS A 76 -10.15 -3.52 0.61
N ALA A 77 -9.46 -4.19 -0.32
CA ALA A 77 -10.04 -5.26 -1.13
C ALA A 77 -10.67 -6.38 -0.28
N SER A 78 -10.08 -6.66 0.89
CA SER A 78 -10.62 -7.65 1.83
C SER A 78 -12.00 -7.29 2.33
N ASP A 79 -12.29 -6.01 2.54
CA ASP A 79 -13.59 -5.57 3.05
C ASP A 79 -14.67 -5.91 2.03
N LEU A 80 -14.43 -5.52 0.77
CA LEU A 80 -15.34 -5.78 -0.33
C LEU A 80 -15.53 -7.27 -0.60
N ARG A 81 -14.46 -8.06 -0.51
CA ARG A 81 -14.53 -9.52 -0.68
C ARG A 81 -15.30 -10.23 0.45
N THR A 82 -15.34 -9.63 1.64
CA THR A 82 -16.06 -10.20 2.80
C THR A 82 -17.47 -9.66 2.98
N LEU A 83 -17.92 -8.77 2.08
CA LEU A 83 -19.30 -8.31 2.05
C LEU A 83 -20.24 -9.49 1.81
N GLU A 84 -21.37 -9.47 2.52
CA GLU A 84 -22.38 -10.50 2.34
C GLU A 84 -23.09 -10.27 0.98
N PRO A 85 -23.37 -11.32 0.19
CA PRO A 85 -24.06 -11.16 -1.09
C PRO A 85 -25.47 -10.55 -0.99
N SER A 86 -26.06 -10.56 0.20
CA SER A 86 -27.36 -9.95 0.51
C SER A 86 -27.30 -8.42 0.65
N THR A 87 -26.11 -7.83 0.76
CA THR A 87 -25.89 -6.38 0.85
C THR A 87 -26.32 -5.65 -0.42
N HIS A 88 -26.71 -4.38 -0.28
CA HIS A 88 -27.14 -3.56 -1.42
C HIS A 88 -26.01 -3.40 -2.42
N ILE A 89 -24.80 -3.07 -1.96
CA ILE A 89 -23.64 -2.86 -2.84
C ILE A 89 -23.32 -4.14 -3.63
N ALA A 90 -23.25 -5.30 -2.96
CA ALA A 90 -22.94 -6.55 -3.64
C ALA A 90 -24.01 -6.91 -4.68
N ARG A 91 -25.30 -6.70 -4.34
CA ARG A 91 -26.42 -6.92 -5.26
C ARG A 91 -26.36 -5.98 -6.46
N SER A 92 -26.13 -4.69 -6.23
CA SER A 92 -26.04 -3.67 -7.29
C SER A 92 -24.90 -3.96 -8.27
N ILE A 93 -23.74 -4.40 -7.77
CA ILE A 93 -22.61 -4.78 -8.63
C ILE A 93 -22.95 -6.04 -9.44
N ALA A 94 -23.59 -7.03 -8.82
CA ALA A 94 -23.95 -8.28 -9.47
C ALA A 94 -25.05 -8.12 -10.52
N SER A 95 -25.98 -7.18 -10.32
CA SER A 95 -27.10 -6.91 -11.24
C SER A 95 -26.79 -5.82 -12.29
N ALA A 96 -25.63 -5.17 -12.21
CA ALA A 96 -25.25 -4.10 -13.12
C ALA A 96 -25.02 -4.63 -14.55
N HIS A 97 -25.36 -3.82 -15.56
CA HIS A 97 -25.16 -4.17 -16.95
C HIS A 97 -23.67 -4.18 -17.32
N SER A 98 -22.94 -3.16 -16.86
CA SER A 98 -21.49 -3.03 -17.06
C SER A 98 -20.83 -2.81 -15.71
N SER A 99 -19.87 -3.65 -15.33
CA SER A 99 -19.12 -3.53 -14.08
C SER A 99 -17.65 -3.91 -14.24
N ARG A 100 -16.79 -3.23 -13.46
CA ARG A 100 -15.34 -3.46 -13.40
C ARG A 100 -14.85 -3.31 -11.97
N GLN A 101 -13.97 -4.23 -11.57
CA GLN A 101 -13.44 -4.30 -10.21
C GLN A 101 -11.93 -4.49 -10.24
N TYR A 102 -11.21 -3.57 -9.60
CA TYR A 102 -9.76 -3.61 -9.46
C TYR A 102 -9.41 -3.58 -7.97
N PRO A 103 -9.14 -4.73 -7.36
CA PRO A 103 -8.96 -4.82 -5.91
C PRO A 103 -7.69 -4.14 -5.41
N TYR A 104 -6.62 -4.13 -6.21
CA TYR A 104 -5.30 -3.71 -5.78
C TYR A 104 -4.72 -2.65 -6.72
N LEU A 105 -5.21 -1.41 -6.62
CA LEU A 105 -4.62 -0.30 -7.36
C LEU A 105 -3.70 0.53 -6.47
N PRO A 106 -2.45 0.78 -6.89
CA PRO A 106 -1.58 1.70 -6.20
C PRO A 106 -2.24 3.08 -6.04
N SER A 107 -2.19 3.59 -4.81
CA SER A 107 -2.74 4.90 -4.45
C SER A 107 -1.64 5.81 -3.94
N HIS A 108 -1.51 6.99 -4.54
CA HIS A 108 -0.48 7.95 -4.15
C HIS A 108 -1.02 8.88 -3.06
N HIS A 109 -0.23 9.09 -1.99
CA HIS A 109 -0.64 9.70 -0.72
C HIS A 109 -1.08 11.17 -0.78
N SER A 110 -1.02 11.82 -1.93
CA SER A 110 -1.25 13.26 -2.11
C SER A 110 -2.64 13.64 -2.60
N HIS A 111 -3.55 12.69 -2.90
CA HIS A 111 -4.70 12.97 -3.76
C HIS A 111 -6.09 12.72 -3.17
N ALA A 112 -6.30 12.89 -1.86
CA ALA A 112 -7.67 12.95 -1.32
C ALA A 112 -8.53 14.02 -2.04
N ASN A 113 -7.90 15.09 -2.53
CA ASN A 113 -8.55 16.14 -3.34
C ASN A 113 -8.73 15.76 -4.82
N GLY A 114 -8.08 14.68 -5.29
CA GLY A 114 -8.10 14.27 -6.70
C GLY A 114 -9.46 13.81 -7.18
N ILE A 115 -10.25 13.16 -6.31
CA ILE A 115 -11.60 12.71 -6.67
C ILE A 115 -12.54 13.91 -6.85
N LEU A 116 -12.40 14.93 -6.00
CA LEU A 116 -13.20 16.14 -6.09
C LEU A 116 -12.84 16.95 -7.36
N SER A 117 -11.55 17.10 -7.67
CA SER A 117 -11.13 17.78 -8.90
C SER A 117 -11.57 17.04 -10.17
N LEU A 118 -11.57 15.70 -10.14
CA LEU A 118 -12.11 14.89 -11.23
C LEU A 118 -13.63 15.09 -11.36
N ALA A 119 -14.36 15.11 -10.24
CA ALA A 119 -15.80 15.39 -10.24
C ALA A 119 -16.12 16.77 -10.83
N GLU A 120 -15.32 17.79 -10.50
CA GLU A 120 -15.44 19.15 -11.04
C GLU A 120 -15.13 19.21 -12.54
N SER A 121 -14.11 18.47 -12.99
CA SER A 121 -13.81 18.34 -14.43
C SER A 121 -14.95 17.68 -15.20
N VAL A 122 -15.60 16.66 -14.63
CA VAL A 122 -16.75 15.99 -15.26
C VAL A 122 -17.98 16.89 -15.25
N SER A 123 -18.21 17.61 -14.15
CA SER A 123 -19.31 18.56 -14.01
C SER A 123 -19.24 19.68 -15.06
N SER A 124 -18.05 20.27 -15.22
CA SER A 124 -17.82 21.30 -16.24
C SER A 124 -17.91 20.75 -17.66
N LYS A 125 -17.40 19.53 -17.92
CA LYS A 125 -17.47 18.88 -19.24
C LYS A 125 -18.91 18.53 -19.65
N CYS A 126 -19.68 17.94 -18.74
CA CYS A 126 -21.02 17.44 -19.06
C CYS A 126 -22.15 18.47 -18.79
N GLY A 127 -21.82 19.67 -18.30
CA GLY A 127 -22.82 20.68 -17.92
C GLY A 127 -23.74 20.20 -16.78
N SER A 128 -23.23 19.31 -15.92
CA SER A 128 -23.98 18.70 -14.82
C SER A 128 -23.70 19.43 -13.51
N ARG A 129 -24.62 19.31 -12.55
CA ARG A 129 -24.48 19.95 -11.24
C ARG A 129 -23.63 19.09 -10.32
N LEU A 130 -22.54 19.65 -9.80
CA LEU A 130 -21.72 19.01 -8.77
C LEU A 130 -22.36 19.17 -7.39
N LEU A 131 -22.48 18.06 -6.66
CA LEU A 131 -22.93 18.03 -5.27
C LEU A 131 -21.95 17.21 -4.44
N GLN A 132 -21.46 17.76 -3.34
CA GLN A 132 -20.58 17.07 -2.42
C GLN A 132 -21.27 16.92 -1.06
N TYR A 133 -21.32 15.70 -0.52
CA TYR A 133 -21.91 15.46 0.79
C TYR A 133 -21.43 14.16 1.43
N ALA A 134 -21.75 13.98 2.71
CA ALA A 134 -21.52 12.73 3.43
C ALA A 134 -22.86 12.01 3.67
N PRO A 135 -22.96 10.71 3.32
CA PRO A 135 -24.15 9.90 3.61
C PRO A 135 -24.62 10.02 5.07
N GLY A 136 -25.92 10.25 5.26
CA GLY A 136 -26.55 10.33 6.59
C GLY A 136 -26.40 11.65 7.36
N LYS A 137 -25.69 12.66 6.82
CA LYS A 137 -25.59 14.00 7.46
C LYS A 137 -26.45 15.05 6.78
N ASP A 138 -26.34 15.16 5.46
CA ASP A 138 -26.98 16.23 4.69
C ASP A 138 -28.05 15.64 3.77
N LYS A 139 -29.29 16.15 3.88
CA LYS A 139 -30.35 15.81 2.93
C LYS A 139 -30.13 16.61 1.65
N VAL A 140 -29.73 15.93 0.60
CA VAL A 140 -29.48 16.55 -0.70
C VAL A 140 -30.77 16.58 -1.52
N THR A 141 -31.17 17.78 -1.96
CA THR A 141 -32.29 17.94 -2.89
C THR A 141 -31.83 17.68 -4.32
N LEU A 142 -32.10 16.48 -4.81
CA LEU A 142 -31.86 16.09 -6.21
C LEU A 142 -32.92 16.73 -7.09
N GLN A 143 -32.50 17.50 -8.11
CA GLN A 143 -33.46 18.07 -9.06
C GLN A 143 -33.75 17.05 -10.17
N PRO A 144 -35.01 16.70 -10.43
CA PRO A 144 -35.34 15.61 -11.35
C PRO A 144 -35.01 15.89 -12.83
N ASN A 145 -34.73 17.15 -13.20
CA ASN A 145 -34.55 17.56 -14.60
C ASN A 145 -33.14 18.08 -14.92
N SER A 146 -32.14 17.77 -14.09
CA SER A 146 -30.74 18.11 -14.38
C SER A 146 -29.84 16.91 -14.12
N LYS A 147 -28.73 16.84 -14.86
CA LYS A 147 -27.70 15.83 -14.66
C LYS A 147 -26.89 16.16 -13.42
N HIS A 148 -26.54 15.15 -12.64
CA HIS A 148 -25.83 15.35 -11.38
C HIS A 148 -24.51 14.58 -11.32
N VAL A 149 -23.49 15.21 -10.76
CA VAL A 149 -22.26 14.54 -10.33
C VAL A 149 -22.21 14.62 -8.81
N LEU A 150 -22.27 13.46 -8.16
CA LEU A 150 -22.37 13.36 -6.70
C LEU A 150 -21.04 12.85 -6.16
N CYS A 151 -20.36 13.64 -5.35
CA CYS A 151 -19.15 13.23 -4.63
C CYS A 151 -19.52 12.91 -3.18
N MET A 152 -19.50 11.63 -2.83
CA MET A 152 -19.80 11.14 -1.49
C MET A 152 -18.52 10.82 -0.72
N ASN A 153 -18.37 11.43 0.46
CA ASN A 153 -17.25 11.16 1.35
C ASN A 153 -17.73 10.30 2.52
N MET A 154 -17.31 9.03 2.52
CA MET A 154 -17.63 8.09 3.60
C MET A 154 -16.71 8.28 4.81
N PRO A 155 -17.17 7.93 6.03
CA PRO A 155 -16.31 7.90 7.20
C PRO A 155 -15.16 6.89 7.05
N HIS A 156 -14.04 7.20 7.72
CA HIS A 156 -12.84 6.38 7.69
C HIS A 156 -13.02 5.01 8.38
N LEU A 157 -12.39 3.97 7.82
CA LEU A 157 -12.22 2.66 8.45
C LEU A 157 -10.86 2.51 9.16
N ASP A 158 -10.79 2.90 10.43
CA ASP A 158 -9.60 2.78 11.30
C ASP A 158 -9.46 1.43 12.00
N LYS A 159 -10.57 0.71 12.16
CA LYS A 159 -10.62 -0.50 12.97
C LYS A 159 -10.04 -1.70 12.22
N SER A 160 -9.67 -2.74 12.98
CA SER A 160 -9.17 -4.02 12.45
C SER A 160 -10.08 -5.19 12.85
N GLY A 161 -9.96 -6.31 12.12
CA GLY A 161 -10.64 -7.57 12.43
C GLY A 161 -12.17 -7.46 12.46
N HIS A 162 -12.79 -8.04 13.50
CA HIS A 162 -14.26 -8.10 13.61
C HIS A 162 -14.91 -6.72 13.69
N SER A 163 -14.30 -5.78 14.43
CA SER A 163 -14.84 -4.43 14.58
C SER A 163 -14.85 -3.64 13.26
N ARG A 164 -13.85 -3.89 12.39
CA ARG A 164 -13.82 -3.40 11.01
C ARG A 164 -14.98 -3.94 10.20
N LYS A 165 -15.24 -5.25 10.27
CA LYS A 165 -16.36 -5.90 9.56
C LYS A 165 -17.71 -5.31 9.98
N THR A 166 -17.95 -5.15 11.28
CA THR A 166 -19.19 -4.54 11.79
C THR A 166 -19.35 -3.09 11.33
N THR A 167 -18.28 -2.30 11.37
CA THR A 167 -18.31 -0.90 10.92
C THR A 167 -18.56 -0.82 9.41
N MET A 168 -17.95 -1.72 8.63
CA MET A 168 -18.20 -1.81 7.19
C MET A 168 -19.65 -2.18 6.88
N ALA A 169 -20.25 -3.10 7.63
CA ALA A 169 -21.67 -3.44 7.46
C ALA A 169 -22.60 -2.25 7.77
N GLN A 170 -22.27 -1.44 8.78
CA GLN A 170 -23.01 -0.20 9.07
C GLN A 170 -22.86 0.83 7.95
N HIS A 171 -21.63 1.04 7.46
CA HIS A 171 -21.37 1.94 6.33
C HIS A 171 -22.06 1.48 5.05
N GLU A 172 -22.11 0.17 4.81
CA GLU A 172 -22.80 -0.43 3.67
C GLU A 172 -24.30 -0.17 3.73
N SER A 173 -24.95 -0.38 4.89
CA SER A 173 -26.38 -0.07 5.04
C SER A 173 -26.68 1.41 4.78
N LEU A 174 -25.89 2.31 5.37
CA LEU A 174 -26.06 3.76 5.17
C LEU A 174 -25.87 4.18 3.70
N LEU A 175 -24.84 3.64 3.05
CA LEU A 175 -24.57 3.92 1.64
C LEU A 175 -25.62 3.27 0.73
N GLY A 176 -26.09 2.08 1.07
CA GLY A 176 -27.12 1.35 0.35
C GLY A 176 -28.46 2.10 0.31
N ASP A 177 -28.87 2.69 1.43
CA ASP A 177 -30.09 3.51 1.51
C ASP A 177 -30.00 4.76 0.62
N GLU A 178 -28.87 5.49 0.68
CA GLU A 178 -28.60 6.67 -0.15
C GLU A 178 -28.55 6.32 -1.64
N LEU A 179 -27.80 5.28 -2.00
CA LEU A 179 -27.72 4.82 -3.38
C LEU A 179 -29.09 4.37 -3.89
N SER A 180 -29.90 3.70 -3.08
CA SER A 180 -31.26 3.29 -3.46
C SER A 180 -32.17 4.48 -3.76
N SER A 181 -32.02 5.58 -3.01
CA SER A 181 -32.73 6.84 -3.29
C SER A 181 -32.29 7.46 -4.62
N ILE A 182 -30.99 7.39 -4.93
CA ILE A 182 -30.42 7.92 -6.18
C ILE A 182 -30.83 7.07 -7.37
N THR A 183 -30.72 5.74 -7.28
CA THR A 183 -31.08 4.83 -8.37
C THR A 183 -32.58 4.87 -8.68
N SER A 184 -33.41 5.14 -7.68
CA SER A 184 -34.85 5.37 -7.88
C SER A 184 -35.15 6.69 -8.60
N SER A 185 -34.31 7.71 -8.40
CA SER A 185 -34.46 9.04 -9.02
C SER A 185 -33.83 9.10 -10.42
N PHE A 186 -32.74 8.37 -10.64
CA PHE A 186 -31.95 8.36 -11.87
C PHE A 186 -31.75 6.92 -12.35
N PRO A 187 -32.59 6.44 -13.29
CA PRO A 187 -32.50 5.06 -13.77
C PRO A 187 -31.20 4.79 -14.53
N ASN A 188 -30.64 5.80 -15.21
CA ASN A 188 -29.34 5.73 -15.88
C ASN A 188 -28.24 6.38 -15.02
N HIS A 189 -27.49 5.57 -14.28
CA HIS A 189 -26.47 6.06 -13.36
C HIS A 189 -25.19 5.23 -13.41
N LEU A 190 -24.06 5.91 -13.20
CA LEU A 190 -22.73 5.33 -13.04
C LEU A 190 -22.28 5.54 -11.60
N ILE A 191 -21.90 4.48 -10.90
CA ILE A 191 -21.36 4.55 -9.54
C ILE A 191 -19.92 4.06 -9.56
N ILE A 192 -19.01 4.86 -9.00
CA ILE A 192 -17.60 4.55 -8.81
C ILE A 192 -17.32 4.59 -7.32
N PHE A 193 -16.94 3.45 -6.76
CA PHE A 193 -16.59 3.29 -5.36
C PHE A 193 -15.10 3.02 -5.22
N THR A 194 -14.41 3.88 -4.47
CA THR A 194 -12.96 3.78 -4.31
C THR A 194 -12.51 4.04 -2.88
N GLY A 195 -11.37 3.44 -2.52
CA GLY A 195 -10.65 3.74 -1.30
C GLY A 195 -9.64 4.87 -1.47
N SER A 196 -9.38 5.61 -0.40
CA SER A 196 -8.24 6.53 -0.32
C SER A 196 -7.32 6.19 0.86
N PRO A 197 -5.99 6.35 0.70
CA PRO A 197 -5.07 6.26 1.81
C PRO A 197 -5.26 7.47 2.73
N LEU A 198 -5.10 7.26 4.02
CA LEU A 198 -5.13 8.35 4.98
C LEU A 198 -3.85 9.16 4.86
N GLY A 199 -3.99 10.49 4.84
CA GLY A 199 -2.87 11.38 5.06
C GLY A 199 -2.31 11.21 6.48
N SER A 200 -1.00 11.00 6.59
CA SER A 200 -0.17 10.93 7.83
C SER A 200 -0.28 9.60 8.61
N HIS A 201 0.73 8.72 8.74
CA HIS A 201 2.15 8.90 9.11
C HIS A 201 3.06 7.80 8.49
N SER A 202 3.04 7.55 7.19
CA SER A 202 3.97 6.59 6.55
C SER A 202 5.35 7.22 6.30
N LYS A 203 5.94 7.91 7.28
CA LYS A 203 7.38 8.26 7.23
C LYS A 203 8.27 7.11 7.71
N ARG A 204 7.69 5.97 8.08
CA ARG A 204 8.39 4.86 8.74
C ARG A 204 8.36 3.53 7.99
N GLN A 205 7.71 3.44 6.84
CA GLN A 205 7.58 2.17 6.11
C GLN A 205 7.97 2.20 4.63
N VAL A 206 8.57 3.28 4.13
CA VAL A 206 9.24 3.26 2.83
C VAL A 206 10.72 2.97 3.06
N PRO A 207 11.28 1.82 2.63
CA PRO A 207 12.68 1.80 2.26
C PRO A 207 12.80 2.65 1.00
N ASP A 208 13.46 3.80 1.12
CA ASP A 208 13.90 4.58 -0.04
C ASP A 208 14.56 3.64 -1.04
N ARG A 209 13.88 3.37 -2.16
CA ARG A 209 14.58 2.97 -3.37
C ARG A 209 15.20 4.26 -3.90
N PRO A 210 16.53 4.35 -4.04
CA PRO A 210 17.13 5.52 -4.66
C PRO A 210 16.79 5.47 -6.15
N ILE A 211 15.74 6.18 -6.55
CA ILE A 211 15.60 6.62 -7.93
C ILE A 211 16.45 7.90 -8.00
N LEU A 212 17.59 7.79 -8.68
CA LEU A 212 18.40 8.94 -9.08
C LEU A 212 17.61 9.74 -10.10
N ASP A 213 16.77 10.66 -9.63
CA ASP A 213 16.21 11.71 -10.47
C ASP A 213 17.09 12.96 -10.30
N LEU A 214 17.90 13.20 -11.32
CA LEU A 214 18.83 14.32 -11.40
C LEU A 214 18.13 15.45 -12.16
N SER A 215 17.28 16.20 -11.47
CA SER A 215 16.79 17.49 -11.97
C SER A 215 16.59 18.49 -10.83
N SER A 216 17.12 19.67 -11.07
CA SER A 216 17.60 20.69 -10.15
C SER A 216 16.55 21.73 -9.75
N ASP A 217 16.86 22.40 -8.63
CA ASP A 217 16.36 23.68 -8.14
C ASP A 217 14.96 23.72 -7.50
N SER A 218 14.92 23.75 -6.17
CA SER A 218 14.83 25.04 -5.46
C SER A 218 14.90 24.86 -3.94
N PHE A 219 15.77 25.66 -3.34
CA PHE A 219 16.00 25.78 -1.91
C PHE A 219 14.75 26.28 -1.16
N SER A 220 14.29 25.54 -0.15
CA SER A 220 13.77 26.15 1.07
C SER A 220 13.98 25.25 2.28
N SER A 221 15.07 25.53 2.99
CA SER A 221 15.28 25.13 4.38
C SER A 221 14.29 25.87 5.26
N PHE A 222 13.20 25.22 5.66
CA PHE A 222 12.47 25.60 6.87
C PHE A 222 12.11 24.34 7.66
N ALA A 223 12.94 24.06 8.66
CA ALA A 223 12.56 23.22 9.78
C ALA A 223 11.40 23.92 10.53
N PRO A 224 10.29 23.23 10.84
CA PRO A 224 9.28 23.79 11.71
C PRO A 224 9.83 23.81 13.14
N THR A 225 10.15 25.03 13.58
CA THR A 225 10.48 25.42 14.95
C THR A 225 9.24 25.24 15.82
N ASN A 226 8.99 24.01 16.31
CA ASN A 226 8.10 23.75 17.45
C ASN A 226 8.41 22.38 18.04
N THR A 227 9.50 22.31 18.80
CA THR A 227 9.96 21.10 19.49
C THR A 227 9.25 21.00 20.83
N THR A 228 8.00 20.52 20.87
CA THR A 228 7.48 19.94 22.10
C THR A 228 8.24 18.64 22.35
N LEU A 229 9.07 18.61 23.40
CA LEU A 229 9.88 17.44 23.75
C LEU A 229 8.97 16.20 23.83
N PRO A 230 9.32 15.08 23.16
CA PRO A 230 8.58 13.84 23.33
C PRO A 230 8.74 13.34 24.78
N THR A 231 7.61 13.28 25.49
CA THR A 231 7.51 12.65 26.81
C THR A 231 7.60 11.13 26.63
N GLY A 232 8.70 10.54 27.10
CA GLY A 232 8.97 9.11 26.99
C GLY A 232 10.38 8.77 27.46
N GLY A 233 10.62 7.49 27.76
CA GLY A 233 11.89 6.98 28.31
C GLY A 233 13.10 7.25 27.41
N VAL A 234 14.30 7.06 27.97
CA VAL A 234 15.60 7.43 27.38
C VAL A 234 15.82 6.85 25.96
N LEU A 235 15.24 5.67 25.68
CA LEU A 235 15.28 4.99 24.39
C LEU A 235 14.38 5.61 23.29
N LYS A 236 13.44 6.49 23.66
CA LYS A 236 12.63 7.29 22.71
C LYS A 236 13.33 8.59 22.32
N ARG A 237 14.18 9.12 23.19
CA ARG A 237 14.88 10.40 22.99
C ARG A 237 16.21 10.24 22.28
N TYR A 238 16.90 9.13 22.51
CA TYR A 238 18.13 8.79 21.81
C TYR A 238 17.91 7.52 21.01
N GLN A 239 18.10 7.62 19.70
CA GLN A 239 17.99 6.52 18.74
C GLN A 239 19.24 5.61 18.83
N LEU A 240 19.56 5.14 20.05
CA LEU A 240 20.76 4.35 20.35
C LEU A 240 20.77 3.00 19.63
N LEU A 241 19.59 2.44 19.35
CA LEU A 241 19.40 1.21 18.59
C LEU A 241 18.67 1.52 17.28
N THR A 242 19.37 2.16 16.33
CA THR A 242 18.90 2.22 14.95
C THR A 242 18.89 0.81 14.35
N PRO A 243 17.91 0.48 13.49
CA PRO A 243 17.87 -0.82 12.81
C PRO A 243 19.19 -1.16 12.09
N GLY A 244 19.86 -0.15 11.51
CA GLY A 244 21.17 -0.31 10.89
C GLY A 244 22.30 -0.67 11.87
N LEU A 245 22.28 -0.15 13.10
CA LEU A 245 23.26 -0.49 14.12
C LEU A 245 23.04 -1.92 14.63
N ILE A 246 21.78 -2.34 14.79
CA ILE A 246 21.44 -3.73 15.18
C ILE A 246 21.90 -4.72 14.11
N THR A 247 21.63 -4.43 12.82
CA THR A 247 22.03 -5.32 11.73
C THR A 247 23.55 -5.37 11.59
N ALA A 248 24.25 -4.23 11.71
CA ALA A 248 25.71 -4.19 11.71
C ALA A 248 26.31 -4.99 12.87
N LEU A 249 25.74 -4.88 14.07
CA LEU A 249 26.21 -5.62 15.24
C LEU A 249 25.97 -7.13 15.08
N LEU A 250 24.82 -7.55 14.54
CA LEU A 250 24.56 -8.94 14.22
C LEU A 250 25.56 -9.51 13.20
N ILE A 251 25.81 -8.78 12.12
CA ILE A 251 26.77 -9.22 11.08
C ILE A 251 28.18 -9.29 11.68
N ALA A 252 28.59 -8.30 12.46
CA ALA A 252 29.91 -8.28 13.09
C ALA A 252 30.10 -9.46 14.05
N PHE A 253 29.17 -9.69 14.98
CA PHE A 253 29.32 -10.73 16.01
C PHE A 253 29.07 -12.15 15.50
N PHE A 254 28.15 -12.35 14.56
CA PHE A 254 27.75 -13.69 14.11
C PHE A 254 28.39 -14.13 12.80
N VAL A 255 28.94 -13.20 12.01
CA VAL A 255 29.62 -13.54 10.75
C VAL A 255 31.11 -13.22 10.83
N LEU A 256 31.45 -11.97 11.14
CA LEU A 256 32.85 -11.52 11.07
C LEU A 256 33.72 -12.15 12.18
N VAL A 257 33.26 -12.10 13.43
CA VAL A 257 34.00 -12.66 14.58
C VAL A 257 34.26 -14.18 14.44
N PRO A 258 33.27 -15.03 14.07
CA PRO A 258 33.52 -16.46 13.89
C PRO A 258 34.50 -16.79 12.76
N VAL A 259 34.42 -16.07 11.63
CA VAL A 259 35.35 -16.25 10.50
C VAL A 259 36.77 -15.89 10.92
N VAL A 260 36.95 -14.77 11.61
CA VAL A 260 38.27 -14.35 12.12
C VAL A 260 38.79 -15.34 13.16
N MET A 261 37.94 -15.82 14.09
CA MET A 261 38.31 -16.85 15.06
C MET A 261 38.71 -18.17 14.40
N MET A 262 38.01 -18.58 13.34
CA MET A 262 38.38 -19.76 12.56
C MET A 262 39.73 -19.58 11.87
N GLY A 263 39.97 -18.40 11.27
CA GLY A 263 41.26 -18.05 10.67
C GLY A 263 42.41 -18.04 11.67
N MET A 264 42.21 -17.47 12.85
CA MET A 264 43.21 -17.47 13.93
C MET A 264 43.53 -18.90 14.40
N LYS A 265 42.53 -19.77 14.55
CA LYS A 265 42.75 -21.18 14.91
C LYS A 265 43.51 -21.94 13.82
N ALA A 266 43.26 -21.65 12.54
CA ALA A 266 43.98 -22.26 11.43
C ALA A 266 45.47 -21.85 11.41
N LEU A 267 45.75 -20.56 11.65
CA LEU A 267 47.13 -20.05 11.74
C LEU A 267 47.87 -20.58 12.97
N ALA A 268 47.21 -20.65 14.12
CA ALA A 268 47.79 -21.20 15.35
C ALA A 268 48.06 -22.71 15.27
N SER A 269 47.40 -23.42 14.36
CA SER A 269 47.62 -24.86 14.12
C SER A 269 48.89 -25.16 13.33
N ILE A 270 49.55 -24.16 12.74
CA ILE A 270 50.79 -24.35 12.00
C ILE A 270 51.92 -24.56 13.00
N GLN A 271 52.22 -25.82 13.28
CA GLN A 271 53.40 -26.21 14.05
C GLN A 271 54.59 -26.28 13.09
N ASN A 272 55.69 -25.58 13.43
CA ASN A 272 56.94 -25.74 12.71
C ASN A 272 57.59 -27.07 13.16
N PRO A 273 57.90 -28.02 12.26
CA PRO A 273 58.62 -29.22 12.65
C PRO A 273 60.02 -28.82 13.13
N ILE A 274 60.28 -28.96 14.43
CA ILE A 274 61.64 -28.87 14.98
C ILE A 274 62.44 -30.00 14.32
N ARG A 275 63.28 -29.66 13.34
CA ARG A 275 64.32 -30.56 12.87
C ARG A 275 65.27 -30.79 14.03
N VAL A 276 65.23 -32.02 14.55
CA VAL A 276 66.23 -32.56 15.46
C VAL A 276 67.50 -32.78 14.65
N ASP A 277 68.34 -31.75 14.53
CA ASP A 277 69.70 -31.94 14.03
C ASP A 277 70.57 -32.52 15.15
N VAL A 278 70.74 -33.83 15.02
CA VAL A 278 71.81 -34.72 15.48
C VAL A 278 73.02 -34.03 16.13
N SER A 279 73.35 -34.44 17.36
CA SER A 279 74.75 -34.54 17.78
C SER A 279 75.05 -35.83 18.55
N LYS A 280 75.73 -36.74 17.84
CA LYS A 280 76.93 -37.48 18.27
C LYS A 280 76.79 -38.51 19.41
N SER A 281 76.70 -39.79 19.03
CA SER A 281 77.60 -40.83 19.58
C SER A 281 77.76 -41.96 18.57
N TYR A 282 78.82 -41.87 17.77
CA TYR A 282 79.27 -42.93 16.87
C TYR A 282 80.11 -43.91 17.71
N ASN A 283 79.58 -45.11 17.97
CA ASN A 283 80.25 -46.12 18.79
C ASN A 283 81.22 -46.92 17.89
N ALA A 284 82.50 -46.54 17.88
CA ALA A 284 83.55 -47.10 17.03
C ALA A 284 84.38 -48.19 17.73
N GLN A 285 83.75 -49.09 18.51
CA GLN A 285 84.49 -50.09 19.30
C GLN A 285 84.31 -51.55 18.82
N GLU A 286 83.67 -51.81 17.67
CA GLU A 286 83.40 -53.20 17.21
C GLU A 286 84.18 -53.63 15.96
N ARG A 287 85.25 -52.91 15.61
CA ARG A 287 86.20 -53.34 14.57
C ARG A 287 87.63 -53.25 15.06
N LYS A 288 87.98 -54.12 16.00
CA LYS A 288 89.32 -54.68 16.22
C LYS A 288 89.22 -55.59 17.45
N ASN A 289 88.95 -56.86 17.21
CA ASN A 289 89.66 -58.01 17.77
C ASN A 289 88.83 -59.27 17.57
N GLN A 290 89.47 -60.25 16.92
CA GLN A 290 89.34 -61.70 17.13
C GLN A 290 88.00 -62.36 16.82
#